data_AF-A0A497FJ95-F1
#
_entry.id   AF-A0A497FJ95-F1
#
_cell.length_a   1.000
_cell.length_b   1.000
_cell.length_c   1.000
_cell.angle_alpha   90.00
_cell.angle_beta   90.00
_cell.angle_gamma   90.00
#
_symmetry.space_group_name_H-M   'P 1'
#
loop_
_entity.id
_entity.type
_entity.pdbx_description
1 polymer ?
#
loop_
_entity_poly.entity_id
_entity_poly.type
_entity_poly.pdbx_seq_one_letter_code
_entity_poly.pdbx_strand_id
1 'polypeptide(L)'
;MFLGSIAALYALLYLMKKLKPEILKKYGISLEGPIILVKTEKFNKIIEDIGNKFRKPIQMTSYISIIVGLYLMFIGIHFIHSNLIAIIFRSPTATPVEPILPGVNIGLDALPYMVFAAAVVLLPHELAHGIAASAFKVRIKSSGLLLALVLFGGFVEPEEEELKKTPLLKKIGFFSVGSFTNFLTFLLVAQLFASLMVPSGVLVRETLKGYPANRILEVNDVIIEINGTSISTLDDLITFMKTTKPGDNIVMTVMREGKMRELLLTLAEDPRNSSKGFMGARFDYYYQPVFFSKIFNGFIQRFAIEVYKIFKWVYLLTVSVAVMNMLPIYPFDGGRIIYAILEKSFKDENKINILKISVTLYFTIVLFANIILSIRIWGLGSWLP
;
A
#
# COMPACT_ATOMS: atom_id res chain seq x y z
N MET A 1 14.61 15.42 7.85
CA MET A 1 15.42 15.62 6.62
C MET A 1 14.60 15.36 5.36
N PHE A 2 14.03 14.17 5.14
CA PHE A 2 13.34 13.79 3.89
C PHE A 2 12.21 14.75 3.44
N LEU A 3 11.24 15.05 4.31
CA LEU A 3 10.17 16.02 3.99
C LEU A 3 10.71 17.43 3.72
N GLY A 4 11.76 17.84 4.44
CA GLY A 4 12.45 19.10 4.21
C GLY A 4 13.07 19.16 2.82
N SER A 5 13.64 18.06 2.35
CA SER A 5 14.18 17.95 0.98
C SER A 5 13.09 18.08 -0.09
N ILE A 6 11.93 17.44 0.10
CA ILE A 6 10.79 17.56 -0.82
C ILE A 6 10.25 18.99 -0.84
N ALA A 7 10.06 19.60 0.33
CA ALA A 7 9.58 20.97 0.44
C ALA A 7 10.57 21.96 -0.18
N ALA A 8 11.88 21.78 0.05
CA ALA A 8 12.92 22.59 -0.55
C ALA A 8 12.95 22.44 -2.08
N LEU A 9 12.80 21.21 -2.59
CA LEU A 9 12.69 20.96 -4.03
C LEU A 9 11.47 21.66 -4.63
N TYR A 10 10.30 21.53 -4.00
CA TYR A 10 9.08 22.18 -4.47
C TYR A 10 9.21 23.72 -4.45
N ALA A 11 9.75 24.30 -3.37
CA ALA A 11 9.99 25.74 -3.27
C ALA A 11 10.98 26.24 -4.34
N LEU A 12 12.05 25.49 -4.59
CA LEU A 12 13.01 25.79 -5.67
C LEU A 12 12.33 25.77 -7.03
N LEU A 13 11.55 24.72 -7.35
CA LEU A 13 10.83 24.62 -8.62
C LEU A 13 9.77 25.73 -8.75
N TYR A 14 9.09 26.08 -7.67
CA TYR A 14 8.13 27.18 -7.65
C TYR A 14 8.80 28.52 -7.94
N LEU A 15 9.96 28.79 -7.33
CA LEU A 15 10.75 29.98 -7.60
C LEU A 15 11.25 30.00 -9.06
N MET A 16 11.72 28.87 -9.57
CA MET A 16 12.13 28.73 -10.98
C MET A 16 10.96 28.96 -11.94
N LYS A 17 9.74 28.52 -11.59
CA LYS A 17 8.53 28.79 -12.38
C LYS A 17 8.26 30.28 -12.52
N LYS A 18 8.57 31.07 -11.48
CA LYS A 18 8.40 32.54 -11.48
C LYS A 18 9.55 33.27 -12.17
N LEU A 19 10.80 32.84 -11.95
CA LEU A 19 11.99 33.55 -12.45
C LEU A 19 12.41 33.13 -13.86
N LYS A 20 12.33 31.83 -14.18
CA LYS A 20 12.82 31.24 -15.44
C LYS A 20 11.89 30.10 -15.91
N PRO A 21 10.63 30.40 -16.24
CA PRO A 21 9.65 29.38 -16.66
C PRO A 21 10.10 28.59 -17.90
N GLU A 22 10.91 29.18 -18.76
CA GLU A 22 11.45 28.52 -19.96
C GLU A 22 12.33 27.31 -19.63
N ILE A 23 13.07 27.34 -18.51
CA ILE A 23 13.89 26.21 -18.09
C ILE A 23 12.99 25.03 -17.70
N LEU A 24 11.93 25.28 -16.93
CA LEU A 24 10.99 24.22 -16.55
C LEU A 24 10.29 23.65 -17.77
N LYS A 25 9.84 24.49 -18.70
CA LYS A 25 9.27 24.05 -19.99
C LYS A 25 10.24 23.19 -20.79
N LYS A 26 11.52 23.58 -20.87
CA LYS A 26 12.58 22.83 -21.58
C LYS A 26 12.76 21.40 -21.03
N TYR A 27 12.60 21.22 -19.72
CA TYR A 27 12.70 19.91 -19.06
C TYR A 27 11.34 19.22 -18.87
N GLY A 28 10.25 19.77 -19.42
CA GLY A 28 8.91 19.21 -19.29
C GLY A 28 8.36 19.23 -17.85
N ILE A 29 8.88 20.09 -16.99
CA ILE A 29 8.48 20.17 -15.59
C ILE A 29 7.27 21.11 -15.47
N SER A 30 6.15 20.61 -14.95
CA SER A 30 4.98 21.42 -14.58
C SER A 30 4.64 21.26 -13.10
N LEU A 31 4.08 22.33 -12.53
CA LEU A 31 3.56 22.36 -11.16
C LEU A 31 2.05 22.56 -11.23
N GLU A 32 1.30 21.54 -10.80
CA GLU A 32 -0.16 21.50 -10.76
C GLU A 32 -0.63 21.36 -9.31
N GLY A 33 -0.89 22.50 -8.66
CA GLY A 33 -1.10 22.52 -7.20
C GLY A 33 0.11 21.92 -6.48
N PRO A 34 -0.07 20.98 -5.53
CA PRO A 34 1.04 20.34 -4.80
C PRO A 34 1.79 19.26 -5.61
N ILE A 35 1.47 19.08 -6.89
CA ILE A 35 2.01 18.01 -7.73
C ILE A 35 3.12 18.55 -8.64
N ILE A 36 4.25 17.86 -8.65
CA ILE A 36 5.33 18.04 -9.61
C ILE A 36 5.17 16.97 -10.68
N LEU A 37 5.00 17.39 -11.93
CA LEU A 37 4.96 16.52 -13.09
C LEU A 37 6.22 16.74 -13.93
N VAL A 38 6.84 15.64 -14.35
CA VAL A 38 7.96 15.65 -15.28
C VAL A 38 7.52 14.90 -16.53
N LYS A 39 7.03 15.65 -17.53
CA LYS A 39 6.54 15.12 -18.81
C LYS A 39 7.69 14.94 -19.79
N THR A 40 7.67 13.85 -20.55
CA THR A 40 8.64 13.54 -21.60
C THR A 40 8.00 12.69 -22.69
N GLU A 41 8.46 12.86 -23.93
CA GLU A 41 8.06 12.00 -25.05
C GLU A 41 9.12 10.93 -25.34
N LYS A 42 10.29 10.99 -24.67
CA LYS A 42 11.45 10.15 -24.95
C LYS A 42 11.15 8.65 -24.83
N PHE A 43 10.22 8.28 -23.94
CA PHE A 43 9.86 6.88 -23.69
C PHE A 43 8.66 6.42 -24.53
N ASN A 44 7.90 7.32 -25.15
CA ASN A 44 6.67 6.99 -25.86
C ASN A 44 6.95 5.96 -26.97
N LYS A 45 8.00 6.18 -27.77
CA LYS A 45 8.36 5.27 -28.85
C LYS A 45 8.66 3.84 -28.34
N ILE A 46 9.38 3.72 -27.23
CA ILE A 46 9.71 2.41 -26.64
C ILE A 46 8.43 1.69 -26.18
N ILE A 47 7.54 2.42 -25.50
CA ILE A 47 6.26 1.87 -25.03
C ILE A 47 5.39 1.45 -26.22
N GLU A 48 5.32 2.29 -27.26
CA GLU A 48 4.58 2.02 -28.48
C GLU A 48 5.16 0.83 -29.26
N ASP A 49 6.48 0.73 -29.38
CA ASP A 49 7.16 -0.39 -30.04
C ASP A 49 6.86 -1.70 -29.32
N ILE A 50 6.89 -1.73 -27.98
CA ILE A 50 6.51 -2.91 -27.18
C ILE A 50 5.04 -3.27 -27.40
N GLY A 51 4.14 -2.29 -27.29
CA GLY A 51 2.70 -2.49 -27.46
C GLY A 51 2.33 -2.99 -28.85
N ASN A 52 2.99 -2.47 -29.88
CA ASN A 52 2.80 -2.89 -31.27
C ASN A 52 3.40 -4.27 -31.55
N LYS A 53 4.60 -4.55 -31.03
CA LYS A 53 5.29 -5.85 -31.22
C LYS A 53 4.53 -7.00 -30.57
N PHE A 54 4.07 -6.83 -29.33
CA PHE A 54 3.36 -7.86 -28.56
C PHE A 54 1.85 -7.67 -28.54
N ARG A 55 1.31 -7.05 -29.60
CA ARG A 55 -0.09 -6.60 -29.67
C ARG A 55 -1.12 -7.66 -29.30
N LYS A 56 -1.03 -8.86 -29.89
CA LYS A 56 -2.02 -9.94 -29.65
C LYS A 56 -1.98 -10.43 -28.18
N PRO A 57 -0.81 -10.81 -27.61
CA PRO A 57 -0.70 -11.14 -26.19
C PRO A 57 -1.24 -10.05 -25.27
N ILE A 58 -0.86 -8.78 -25.50
CA ILE A 58 -1.29 -7.67 -24.64
C ILE A 58 -2.81 -7.48 -24.68
N GLN A 59 -3.42 -7.54 -25.86
CA GLN A 59 -4.88 -7.47 -25.98
C GLN A 59 -5.58 -8.61 -25.22
N MET A 60 -5.06 -9.83 -25.35
CA MET A 60 -5.59 -10.99 -24.62
C MET A 60 -5.48 -10.78 -23.10
N THR A 61 -4.32 -10.33 -22.60
CA THR A 61 -4.14 -10.01 -21.18
C THR A 61 -5.07 -8.89 -20.72
N SER A 62 -5.34 -7.90 -21.57
CA SER A 62 -6.29 -6.83 -21.28
C SER A 62 -7.71 -7.37 -21.14
N TYR A 63 -8.13 -8.36 -21.92
CA TYR A 63 -9.44 -8.98 -21.74
C TYR A 63 -9.53 -9.86 -20.50
N ILE A 64 -8.47 -10.60 -20.15
CA ILE A 64 -8.39 -11.33 -18.88
C ILE A 64 -8.46 -10.35 -17.69
N SER A 65 -7.81 -9.20 -17.81
CA SER A 65 -7.79 -8.17 -16.77
C SER A 65 -9.20 -7.64 -16.45
N ILE A 66 -10.15 -7.71 -17.38
CA ILE A 66 -11.55 -7.31 -17.13
C ILE A 66 -12.16 -8.17 -16.04
N ILE A 67 -11.97 -9.48 -16.09
CA ILE A 67 -12.55 -10.42 -15.12
C ILE A 67 -11.97 -10.15 -13.73
N VAL A 68 -10.65 -10.00 -13.64
CA VAL A 68 -9.97 -9.70 -12.38
C VAL A 68 -10.34 -8.32 -11.87
N GLY A 69 -10.40 -7.31 -12.74
CA GLY A 69 -10.80 -5.95 -12.41
C GLY A 69 -12.23 -5.87 -11.85
N LEU A 70 -13.19 -6.56 -12.48
CA LEU A 70 -14.56 -6.65 -11.97
C LEU A 70 -14.64 -7.40 -10.64
N TYR A 71 -13.82 -8.44 -10.44
CA TYR A 71 -13.72 -9.13 -9.16
C TYR A 71 -13.16 -8.22 -8.06
N LEU A 72 -12.10 -7.46 -8.34
CA LEU A 72 -11.53 -6.47 -7.41
C LEU A 72 -12.51 -5.34 -7.12
N MET A 73 -13.26 -4.87 -8.12
CA MET A 73 -14.35 -3.91 -7.95
C MET A 73 -15.40 -4.47 -6.98
N PHE A 74 -15.83 -5.71 -7.18
CA PHE A 74 -16.77 -6.38 -6.28
C PHE A 74 -16.23 -6.46 -4.84
N ILE A 75 -14.98 -6.88 -4.65
CA ILE A 75 -14.33 -6.91 -3.32
C ILE A 75 -14.33 -5.51 -2.70
N GLY A 76 -13.91 -4.49 -3.44
CA GLY A 76 -13.84 -3.12 -2.93
C GLY A 76 -15.20 -2.59 -2.51
N ILE A 77 -16.23 -2.80 -3.34
CA ILE A 77 -17.61 -2.43 -3.03
C ILE A 77 -18.10 -3.20 -1.79
N HIS A 78 -17.92 -4.52 -1.76
CA HIS A 78 -18.34 -5.33 -0.62
C HIS A 78 -17.67 -4.88 0.67
N PHE A 79 -16.36 -4.64 0.65
CA PHE A 79 -15.58 -4.19 1.80
C PHE A 79 -16.10 -2.87 2.35
N ILE A 80 -16.18 -1.79 1.55
CA ILE A 80 -16.59 -0.48 2.08
C ILE A 80 -18.02 -0.46 2.64
N HIS A 81 -18.92 -1.30 2.13
CA HIS A 81 -20.30 -1.37 2.64
C HIS A 81 -20.41 -2.22 3.90
N SER A 82 -19.87 -3.44 3.85
CA SER A 82 -19.88 -4.35 5.01
C SER A 82 -19.11 -3.76 6.19
N ASN A 83 -18.00 -3.09 5.92
CA ASN A 83 -17.20 -2.44 6.95
C ASN A 83 -17.90 -1.21 7.53
N LEU A 84 -18.58 -0.39 6.70
CA LEU A 84 -19.36 0.74 7.21
C LEU A 84 -20.47 0.27 8.17
N ILE A 85 -21.18 -0.80 7.79
CA ILE A 85 -22.19 -1.44 8.64
C ILE A 85 -21.54 -1.94 9.92
N ALA A 86 -20.42 -2.67 9.82
CA ALA A 86 -19.69 -3.17 10.97
C ALA A 86 -19.27 -2.05 11.95
N ILE A 87 -18.80 -0.91 11.42
CA ILE A 87 -18.42 0.27 12.22
C ILE A 87 -19.64 0.86 12.93
N ILE A 88 -20.76 1.05 12.22
CA ILE A 88 -22.01 1.62 12.78
C ILE A 88 -22.53 0.77 13.94
N PHE A 89 -22.49 -0.55 13.78
CA PHE A 89 -22.95 -1.50 14.79
C PHE A 89 -21.85 -1.92 15.79
N ARG A 90 -20.66 -1.29 15.75
CA ARG A 90 -19.51 -1.59 16.62
C ARG A 90 -19.17 -3.09 16.67
N SER A 91 -19.24 -3.75 15.52
CA SER A 91 -18.90 -5.16 15.37
C SER A 91 -17.41 -5.40 15.63
N PRO A 92 -17.01 -6.53 16.24
CA PRO A 92 -15.60 -6.93 16.34
C PRO A 92 -14.92 -7.14 14.97
N THR A 93 -15.71 -7.34 13.90
CA THR A 93 -15.21 -7.44 12.53
C THR A 93 -14.96 -6.09 11.88
N ALA A 94 -15.32 -4.99 12.53
CA ALA A 94 -15.07 -3.65 12.03
C ALA A 94 -13.56 -3.41 11.96
N THR A 95 -13.09 -3.23 10.74
CA THR A 95 -11.73 -2.82 10.47
C THR A 95 -11.81 -1.31 10.30
N PRO A 96 -10.95 -0.50 10.93
CA PRO A 96 -11.03 0.92 10.65
C PRO A 96 -10.76 1.20 9.14
N VAL A 97 -10.76 2.45 8.67
CA VAL A 97 -10.23 2.84 7.35
C VAL A 97 -9.60 4.21 7.52
N GLU A 98 -8.36 4.42 7.07
CA GLU A 98 -7.70 5.71 7.20
C GLU A 98 -6.77 6.00 6.02
N PRO A 99 -6.64 7.26 5.61
CA PRO A 99 -5.66 7.66 4.62
C PRO A 99 -4.24 7.55 5.18
N ILE A 100 -3.27 7.24 4.31
CA ILE A 100 -1.85 7.25 4.64
C ILE A 100 -1.36 8.70 4.69
N LEU A 101 -1.07 9.22 5.89
CA LEU A 101 -0.64 10.60 6.14
C LEU A 101 0.70 10.61 6.91
N PRO A 102 1.84 10.73 6.22
CA PRO A 102 3.14 10.78 6.86
C PRO A 102 3.29 11.93 7.85
N GLY A 103 3.88 11.63 9.01
CA GLY A 103 4.02 12.55 10.12
C GLY A 103 2.76 12.73 10.98
N VAL A 104 1.62 12.15 10.56
CA VAL A 104 0.37 12.17 11.33
C VAL A 104 0.06 10.77 11.86
N ASN A 105 -0.22 9.83 10.97
CA ASN A 105 -0.54 8.45 11.32
C ASN A 105 0.48 7.45 10.79
N ILE A 106 1.57 7.92 10.19
CA ILE A 106 2.70 7.11 9.73
C ILE A 106 4.00 7.80 10.13
N GLY A 107 4.90 7.07 10.79
CA GLY A 107 6.21 7.58 11.18
C GLY A 107 7.03 8.06 9.97
N LEU A 108 7.80 9.12 10.14
CA LEU A 108 8.64 9.67 9.06
C LEU A 108 9.74 8.69 8.63
N ASP A 109 10.11 7.75 9.49
CA ASP A 109 11.00 6.63 9.20
C ASP A 109 10.41 5.70 8.14
N ALA A 110 9.09 5.60 8.01
CA ALA A 110 8.44 4.75 7.02
C ALA A 110 8.49 5.32 5.58
N LEU A 111 8.79 6.62 5.42
CA LEU A 111 8.72 7.32 4.13
C LEU A 111 9.58 6.70 3.02
N PRO A 112 10.85 6.32 3.24
CA PRO A 112 11.66 5.71 2.20
C PRO A 112 11.05 4.41 1.66
N TYR A 113 10.52 3.56 2.54
CA TYR A 113 9.87 2.30 2.13
C TYR A 113 8.57 2.54 1.40
N MET A 114 7.77 3.51 1.85
CA MET A 114 6.52 3.88 1.20
C MET A 114 6.76 4.47 -0.20
N VAL A 115 7.77 5.31 -0.37
CA VAL A 115 8.16 5.86 -1.69
C VAL A 115 8.64 4.75 -2.62
N PHE A 116 9.48 3.85 -2.11
CA PHE A 116 9.92 2.68 -2.86
C PHE A 116 8.74 1.79 -3.27
N ALA A 117 7.84 1.51 -2.33
CA ALA A 117 6.64 0.72 -2.59
C ALA A 117 5.70 1.40 -3.59
N ALA A 118 5.50 2.71 -3.49
CA ALA A 118 4.73 3.48 -4.46
C ALA A 118 5.34 3.41 -5.86
N ALA A 119 6.68 3.48 -5.99
CA ALA A 119 7.36 3.30 -7.27
C ALA A 119 7.13 1.89 -7.85
N VAL A 120 7.26 0.84 -7.03
CA VAL A 120 7.04 -0.57 -7.44
C VAL A 120 5.59 -0.82 -7.87
N VAL A 121 4.62 -0.12 -7.28
CA VAL A 121 3.20 -0.26 -7.60
C VAL A 121 2.83 0.58 -8.82
N LEU A 122 3.11 1.88 -8.78
CA LEU A 122 2.58 2.85 -9.74
C LEU A 122 3.36 2.86 -11.06
N LEU A 123 4.67 2.59 -11.08
CA LEU A 123 5.40 2.58 -12.35
C LEU A 123 4.94 1.44 -13.27
N PRO A 124 4.85 0.17 -12.82
CA PRO A 124 4.32 -0.90 -13.67
C PRO A 124 2.85 -0.69 -14.04
N HIS A 125 2.04 -0.14 -13.12
CA HIS A 125 0.64 0.21 -13.38
C HIS A 125 0.49 1.14 -14.59
N GLU A 126 1.20 2.27 -14.57
CA GLU A 126 1.13 3.29 -15.62
C GLU A 126 1.77 2.80 -16.93
N LEU A 127 2.87 2.04 -16.82
CA LEU A 127 3.47 1.41 -17.98
C LEU A 127 2.51 0.40 -18.65
N ALA A 128 1.73 -0.35 -17.86
CA ALA A 128 0.74 -1.28 -18.39
C ALA A 128 -0.35 -0.56 -19.17
N HIS A 129 -0.84 0.59 -18.68
CA HIS A 129 -1.76 1.46 -19.42
C HIS A 129 -1.15 1.89 -20.76
N GLY A 130 0.08 2.39 -20.76
CA GLY A 130 0.77 2.81 -22.00
C GLY A 130 0.91 1.68 -23.02
N ILE A 131 1.41 0.52 -22.58
CA ILE A 131 1.59 -0.66 -23.44
C ILE A 131 0.23 -1.13 -24.00
N ALA A 132 -0.83 -1.13 -23.18
CA ALA A 132 -2.18 -1.50 -23.60
C ALA A 132 -2.79 -0.50 -24.58
N ALA A 133 -2.62 0.80 -24.36
CA ALA A 133 -3.05 1.86 -25.29
C ALA A 133 -2.47 1.62 -26.69
N SER A 134 -1.15 1.43 -26.78
CA SER A 134 -0.47 1.17 -28.04
C SER A 134 -0.94 -0.13 -28.70
N ALA A 135 -1.15 -1.21 -27.93
CA ALA A 135 -1.70 -2.45 -28.47
C ALA A 135 -3.12 -2.27 -29.05
N PHE A 136 -3.91 -1.34 -28.52
CA PHE A 136 -5.22 -0.94 -29.06
C PHE A 136 -5.17 0.10 -30.18
N LYS A 137 -3.98 0.52 -30.62
CA LYS A 137 -3.73 1.60 -31.60
C LYS A 137 -4.19 2.98 -31.11
N VAL A 138 -4.06 3.23 -29.81
CA VAL A 138 -4.20 4.56 -29.21
C VAL A 138 -2.79 5.10 -29.00
N ARG A 139 -2.51 6.28 -29.56
CA ARG A 139 -1.20 6.93 -29.44
C ARG A 139 -0.95 7.44 -28.03
N ILE A 140 0.33 7.49 -27.63
CA ILE A 140 0.74 8.08 -26.35
C ILE A 140 1.13 9.54 -26.59
N LYS A 141 0.36 10.46 -26.02
CA LYS A 141 0.62 11.90 -26.12
C LYS A 141 1.84 12.28 -25.28
N SER A 142 1.91 11.81 -24.04
CA SER A 142 3.10 11.99 -23.20
C SER A 142 3.22 10.90 -22.14
N SER A 143 4.42 10.71 -21.61
CA SER A 143 4.69 9.85 -20.46
C SER A 143 5.64 10.54 -19.50
N GLY A 144 5.79 10.02 -18.29
CA GLY A 144 6.78 10.60 -17.39
C GLY A 144 6.64 10.17 -15.94
N LEU A 145 7.15 11.05 -15.07
CA LEU A 145 7.16 10.84 -13.62
C LEU A 145 6.27 11.88 -12.95
N LEU A 146 5.63 11.45 -11.88
CA LEU A 146 4.78 12.27 -11.03
C LEU A 146 5.26 12.16 -9.59
N LEU A 147 5.38 13.31 -8.93
CA LEU A 147 5.60 13.42 -7.49
C LEU A 147 4.48 14.29 -6.89
N ALA A 148 3.56 13.67 -6.15
CA ALA A 148 2.48 14.34 -5.43
C ALA A 148 2.72 14.23 -3.93
N LEU A 149 3.14 15.33 -3.29
CA LEU A 149 3.62 15.32 -1.90
C LEU A 149 4.77 14.30 -1.73
N VAL A 150 4.49 13.17 -1.08
CA VAL A 150 5.40 12.04 -0.83
C VAL A 150 5.16 10.86 -1.78
N LEU A 151 4.10 10.90 -2.59
CA LEU A 151 3.74 9.83 -3.49
C LEU A 151 4.48 9.98 -4.81
N PHE A 152 5.29 8.99 -5.14
CA PHE A 152 6.05 8.92 -6.39
C PHE A 152 5.43 7.86 -7.30
N GLY A 153 5.24 8.21 -8.58
CA GLY A 153 4.68 7.30 -9.57
C GLY A 153 5.08 7.67 -10.99
N GLY A 154 4.65 6.83 -11.93
CA GLY A 154 4.68 7.16 -13.35
C GLY A 154 3.41 7.93 -13.74
N PHE A 155 3.35 8.35 -15.00
CA PHE A 155 2.08 8.59 -15.66
C PHE A 155 2.21 8.27 -17.14
N VAL A 156 1.13 7.80 -17.77
CA VAL A 156 1.01 7.73 -19.22
C VAL A 156 -0.28 8.42 -19.67
N GLU A 157 -0.14 9.39 -20.58
CA GLU A 157 -1.25 10.18 -21.13
C GLU A 157 -1.55 9.68 -22.55
N PRO A 158 -2.58 8.81 -22.74
CA PRO A 158 -3.02 8.39 -24.07
C PRO A 158 -3.78 9.51 -24.80
N GLU A 159 -3.88 9.42 -26.13
CA GLU A 159 -4.72 10.31 -26.93
C GLU A 159 -6.22 10.06 -26.64
N GLU A 160 -6.87 11.03 -25.98
CA GLU A 160 -8.22 10.87 -25.45
C GLU A 160 -9.27 10.68 -26.55
N GLU A 161 -9.13 11.36 -27.69
CA GLU A 161 -10.09 11.22 -28.79
C GLU A 161 -10.05 9.83 -29.42
N GLU A 162 -8.86 9.26 -29.56
CA GLU A 162 -8.65 7.89 -30.07
C GLU A 162 -9.18 6.87 -29.06
N LEU A 163 -8.93 7.08 -27.77
CA LEU A 163 -9.47 6.24 -26.72
C LEU A 163 -11.00 6.27 -26.69
N LYS A 164 -11.63 7.45 -26.83
CA LYS A 164 -13.11 7.59 -26.86
C LYS A 164 -13.74 6.81 -28.02
N LYS A 165 -13.11 6.82 -29.19
CA LYS A 165 -13.54 6.09 -30.41
C LYS A 165 -13.33 4.57 -30.32
N THR A 166 -12.57 4.10 -29.33
CA THR A 166 -12.27 2.68 -29.17
C THR A 166 -13.52 1.89 -28.71
N PRO A 167 -13.76 0.67 -29.25
CA PRO A 167 -14.87 -0.19 -28.81
C PRO A 167 -14.91 -0.42 -27.30
N LEU A 168 -16.12 -0.53 -26.73
CA LEU A 168 -16.35 -0.62 -25.28
C LEU A 168 -15.47 -1.68 -24.59
N LEU A 169 -15.44 -2.91 -25.11
CA LEU A 169 -14.68 -4.00 -24.49
C LEU A 169 -13.17 -3.70 -24.39
N LYS A 170 -12.62 -3.01 -25.39
CA LYS A 170 -11.22 -2.58 -25.38
C LYS A 170 -10.99 -1.43 -24.39
N LYS A 171 -11.93 -0.49 -24.26
CA LYS A 171 -11.87 0.57 -23.23
C LYS A 171 -11.90 -0.02 -21.83
N ILE A 172 -12.80 -0.97 -21.56
CA ILE A 172 -12.88 -1.65 -20.26
C ILE A 172 -11.58 -2.43 -20.00
N GLY A 173 -11.07 -3.14 -21.00
CA GLY A 173 -9.77 -3.82 -20.90
C GLY A 173 -8.63 -2.85 -20.58
N PHE A 174 -8.55 -1.72 -21.29
CA PHE A 174 -7.57 -0.66 -21.03
C PHE A 174 -7.67 -0.13 -19.59
N PHE A 175 -8.87 0.20 -19.09
CA PHE A 175 -8.99 0.67 -17.71
C PHE A 175 -8.71 -0.43 -16.67
N SER A 176 -8.85 -1.71 -17.03
CA SER A 176 -8.65 -2.82 -16.09
C SER A 176 -7.17 -3.24 -15.94
N VAL A 177 -6.31 -2.96 -16.94
CA VAL A 177 -4.92 -3.47 -16.92
C VAL A 177 -4.09 -2.92 -15.76
N GLY A 178 -4.30 -1.67 -15.35
CA GLY A 178 -3.54 -1.08 -14.25
C GLY A 178 -3.74 -1.84 -12.92
N SER A 179 -4.99 -2.07 -12.51
CA SER A 179 -5.28 -2.84 -11.29
C SER A 179 -4.89 -4.31 -11.41
N PHE A 180 -5.02 -4.90 -12.60
CA PHE A 180 -4.54 -6.25 -12.84
C PHE A 180 -3.02 -6.36 -12.68
N THR A 181 -2.25 -5.38 -13.18
CA THR A 181 -0.80 -5.33 -12.97
C THR A 181 -0.46 -5.19 -11.49
N ASN A 182 -1.16 -4.33 -10.74
CA ASN A 182 -0.95 -4.24 -9.29
C ASN A 182 -1.24 -5.56 -8.56
N PHE A 183 -2.29 -6.27 -8.97
CA PHE A 183 -2.63 -7.59 -8.45
C PHE A 183 -1.55 -8.64 -8.79
N LEU A 184 -1.01 -8.65 -10.01
CA LEU A 184 0.10 -9.53 -10.37
C LEU A 184 1.38 -9.20 -9.60
N THR A 185 1.69 -7.91 -9.42
CA THR A 185 2.82 -7.46 -8.60
C THR A 185 2.65 -7.92 -7.16
N PHE A 186 1.44 -7.83 -6.61
CA PHE A 186 1.11 -8.38 -5.30
C PHE A 186 1.42 -9.89 -5.21
N LEU A 187 0.93 -10.69 -6.15
CA LEU A 187 1.17 -12.14 -6.16
C LEU A 187 2.66 -12.47 -6.26
N LEU A 188 3.40 -11.75 -7.10
CA LEU A 188 4.84 -11.91 -7.25
C LEU A 188 5.58 -11.57 -5.95
N VAL A 189 5.25 -10.45 -5.31
CA VAL A 189 5.88 -10.00 -4.06
C VAL A 189 5.55 -10.96 -2.91
N ALA A 190 4.32 -11.45 -2.82
CA ALA A 190 3.92 -12.45 -1.83
C ALA A 190 4.69 -13.77 -2.03
N GLN A 191 4.83 -14.24 -3.28
CA GLN A 191 5.59 -15.44 -3.59
C GLN A 191 7.09 -15.28 -3.29
N LEU A 192 7.67 -14.13 -3.65
CA LEU A 192 9.07 -13.80 -3.33
C LEU A 192 9.29 -13.77 -1.82
N PHE A 193 8.38 -13.15 -1.07
CA PHE A 193 8.44 -13.13 0.39
C PHE A 193 8.40 -14.55 0.96
N ALA A 194 7.42 -15.36 0.57
CA ALA A 194 7.28 -16.74 1.04
C ALA A 194 8.47 -17.63 0.69
N SER A 195 9.16 -17.36 -0.43
CA SER A 195 10.31 -18.15 -0.89
C SER A 195 11.63 -17.71 -0.24
N LEU A 196 11.75 -16.43 0.12
CA LEU A 196 13.00 -15.83 0.59
C LEU A 196 13.04 -15.60 2.10
N MET A 197 11.89 -15.51 2.77
CA MET A 197 11.77 -15.11 4.17
C MET A 197 11.11 -16.22 4.99
N VAL A 198 11.67 -16.53 6.16
CA VAL A 198 11.11 -17.50 7.12
C VAL A 198 10.80 -16.82 8.45
N PRO A 199 9.69 -17.17 9.13
CA PRO A 199 9.45 -16.72 10.49
C PRO A 199 10.59 -17.16 11.41
N SER A 200 11.09 -16.27 12.24
CA SER A 200 12.27 -16.54 13.08
C SER A 200 12.20 -15.86 14.45
N GLY A 201 10.99 -15.52 14.89
CA GLY A 201 10.74 -14.93 16.20
C GLY A 201 9.76 -13.78 16.17
N VAL A 202 9.72 -13.06 17.29
CA VAL A 202 8.83 -11.92 17.51
C VAL A 202 9.63 -10.68 17.84
N LEU A 203 9.50 -9.64 17.01
CA LEU A 203 10.22 -8.38 17.13
C LEU A 203 9.56 -7.46 18.16
N VAL A 204 10.32 -6.97 19.12
CA VAL A 204 9.90 -5.91 20.04
C VAL A 204 9.93 -4.58 19.32
N ARG A 205 8.75 -3.98 19.12
CA ARG A 205 8.59 -2.66 18.48
C ARG A 205 8.65 -1.52 19.47
N GLU A 206 7.91 -1.67 20.57
CA GLU A 206 7.77 -0.65 21.60
C GLU A 206 7.55 -1.33 22.95
N THR A 207 8.00 -0.70 24.03
CA THR A 207 7.67 -1.12 25.39
C THR A 207 6.82 -0.07 26.08
N LEU A 208 5.79 -0.51 26.82
CA LEU A 208 4.85 0.38 27.50
C LEU A 208 5.44 0.84 28.83
N LYS A 209 5.52 2.16 29.03
CA LYS A 209 5.97 2.74 30.30
C LYS A 209 5.13 2.23 31.47
N GLY A 210 5.79 1.89 32.56
CA GLY A 210 5.15 1.36 33.77
C GLY A 210 4.94 -0.16 33.77
N TYR A 211 5.17 -0.85 32.66
CA TYR A 211 5.04 -2.31 32.57
C TYR A 211 6.39 -3.04 32.61
N PRO A 212 6.39 -4.36 32.94
CA PRO A 212 7.62 -5.14 33.11
C PRO A 212 8.56 -5.09 31.90
N ALA A 213 8.03 -5.18 30.67
CA ALA A 213 8.85 -5.20 29.46
C ALA A 213 9.72 -3.95 29.31
N ASN A 214 9.26 -2.78 29.76
CA ASN A 214 9.99 -1.52 29.62
C ASN A 214 11.30 -1.45 30.41
N ARG A 215 11.50 -2.34 31.40
CA ARG A 215 12.72 -2.40 32.21
C ARG A 215 13.77 -3.37 31.68
N ILE A 216 13.36 -4.30 30.82
CA ILE A 216 14.15 -5.50 30.48
C ILE A 216 14.34 -5.64 28.97
N LEU A 217 13.29 -5.39 28.19
CA LEU A 217 13.30 -5.49 26.73
C LEU A 217 13.72 -4.15 26.09
N GLU A 218 14.47 -4.26 25.00
CA GLU A 218 14.89 -3.13 24.17
C GLU A 218 14.21 -3.18 22.81
N VAL A 219 14.08 -2.02 22.16
CA VAL A 219 13.55 -1.94 20.79
C VAL A 219 14.47 -2.69 19.85
N ASN A 220 13.88 -3.52 18.99
CA ASN A 220 14.54 -4.48 18.08
C ASN A 220 15.07 -5.76 18.72
N ASP A 221 14.81 -6.03 20.01
CA ASP A 221 14.95 -7.39 20.53
C ASP A 221 14.05 -8.34 19.73
N VAL A 222 14.52 -9.55 19.49
CA VAL A 222 13.72 -10.62 18.88
C VAL A 222 13.57 -11.73 19.89
N ILE A 223 12.35 -11.96 20.37
CA ILE A 223 12.02 -13.10 21.23
C ILE A 223 11.99 -14.35 20.34
N ILE A 224 12.77 -15.36 20.72
CA ILE A 224 12.82 -16.64 20.00
C ILE A 224 12.44 -17.84 20.87
N GLU A 225 12.41 -17.68 22.19
CA GLU A 225 12.01 -18.73 23.12
C GLU A 225 11.44 -18.12 24.41
N ILE A 226 10.48 -18.81 25.02
CA ILE A 226 10.00 -18.51 26.37
C ILE A 226 9.83 -19.82 27.15
N ASN A 227 10.46 -19.94 28.32
CA ASN A 227 10.43 -21.12 29.19
C ASN A 227 10.76 -22.43 28.43
N GLY A 228 11.78 -22.43 27.55
CA GLY A 228 12.12 -23.59 26.72
C GLY A 228 11.18 -23.86 25.54
N THR A 229 10.12 -23.06 25.38
CA THR A 229 9.19 -23.17 24.24
C THR A 229 9.64 -22.24 23.12
N SER A 230 9.95 -22.81 21.95
CA SER A 230 10.32 -22.02 20.76
C SER A 230 9.17 -21.10 20.32
N ILE A 231 9.50 -19.83 20.10
CA ILE A 231 8.59 -18.80 19.61
C ILE A 231 9.09 -18.36 18.25
N SER A 232 8.48 -18.86 17.17
CA SER A 232 8.89 -18.53 15.79
C SER A 232 7.97 -17.49 15.14
N THR A 233 6.75 -17.36 15.65
CA THR A 233 5.71 -16.47 15.13
C THR A 233 5.02 -15.68 16.24
N LEU A 234 4.30 -14.62 15.86
CA LEU A 234 3.47 -13.87 16.80
C LEU A 234 2.32 -14.74 17.37
N ASP A 235 1.81 -15.68 16.58
CA ASP A 235 0.75 -16.61 17.01
C ASP A 235 1.26 -17.58 18.08
N ASP A 236 2.52 -18.02 17.99
CA ASP A 236 3.16 -18.82 19.05
C ASP A 236 3.21 -18.02 20.35
N LEU A 237 3.63 -16.76 20.28
CA LEU A 237 3.67 -15.88 21.44
C LEU A 237 2.28 -15.67 22.05
N ILE A 238 1.28 -15.36 21.22
CA ILE A 238 -0.10 -15.18 21.68
C ILE A 238 -0.62 -16.46 22.34
N THR A 239 -0.33 -17.62 21.76
CA THR A 239 -0.74 -18.93 22.27
C THR A 239 -0.08 -19.23 23.62
N PHE A 240 1.22 -18.95 23.75
CA PHE A 240 1.93 -19.07 25.02
C PHE A 240 1.31 -18.17 26.09
N MET A 241 1.14 -16.88 25.79
CA MET A 241 0.63 -15.89 26.73
C MET A 241 -0.79 -16.19 27.22
N LYS A 242 -1.64 -16.86 26.42
CA LYS A 242 -2.99 -17.30 26.86
C LYS A 242 -2.95 -18.23 28.07
N THR A 243 -1.84 -18.93 28.32
CA THR A 243 -1.68 -19.87 29.44
C THR A 243 -1.17 -19.21 30.72
N THR A 244 -0.74 -17.95 30.65
CA THR A 244 -0.07 -17.23 31.74
C THR A 244 -1.01 -16.41 32.62
N LYS A 245 -0.58 -16.14 33.84
CA LYS A 245 -1.26 -15.31 34.85
C LYS A 245 -0.37 -14.15 35.29
N PRO A 246 -0.96 -13.09 35.88
CA PRO A 246 -0.18 -12.03 36.52
C PRO A 246 0.70 -12.62 37.64
N GLY A 247 1.93 -12.11 37.76
CA GLY A 247 2.91 -12.59 38.74
C GLY A 247 3.74 -13.79 38.30
N ASP A 248 3.38 -14.47 37.20
CA ASP A 248 4.19 -15.55 36.65
C ASP A 248 5.57 -15.02 36.24
N ASN A 249 6.60 -15.78 36.58
CA ASN A 249 7.97 -15.54 36.12
C ASN A 249 8.22 -16.32 34.83
N ILE A 250 8.58 -15.61 33.76
CA ILE A 250 8.96 -16.20 32.48
C ILE A 250 10.43 -15.91 32.18
N VAL A 251 11.13 -16.92 31.70
CA VAL A 251 12.49 -16.81 31.17
C VAL A 251 12.38 -16.71 29.65
N MET A 252 12.78 -15.57 29.09
CA MET A 252 12.74 -15.33 27.66
C MET A 252 14.15 -15.39 27.10
N THR A 253 14.32 -16.08 25.99
CA THR A 253 15.55 -16.03 25.21
C THR A 253 15.35 -15.06 24.06
N VAL A 254 16.12 -13.97 24.05
CA VAL A 254 16.06 -12.92 23.03
C VAL A 254 17.35 -12.81 22.25
N MET A 255 17.25 -12.47 20.97
CA MET A 255 18.36 -12.02 20.15
C MET A 255 18.44 -10.49 20.20
N ARG A 256 19.50 -9.98 20.85
CA ARG A 256 19.83 -8.55 20.95
C ARG A 256 21.16 -8.28 20.25
N GLU A 257 21.12 -7.51 19.16
CA GLU A 257 22.28 -7.21 18.32
C GLU A 257 23.03 -8.47 17.84
N GLY A 258 22.28 -9.52 17.51
CA GLY A 258 22.82 -10.81 17.10
C GLY A 258 23.39 -11.68 18.21
N LYS A 259 23.29 -11.25 19.48
CA LYS A 259 23.69 -12.06 20.63
C LYS A 259 22.46 -12.57 21.36
N MET A 260 22.54 -13.83 21.76
CA MET A 260 21.53 -14.48 22.58
C MET A 260 21.63 -13.99 24.03
N ARG A 261 20.50 -13.62 24.62
CA ARG A 261 20.40 -13.22 26.03
C ARG A 261 19.19 -13.88 26.65
N GLU A 262 19.38 -14.43 27.85
CA GLU A 262 18.28 -14.89 28.69
C GLU A 262 17.85 -13.75 29.61
N LEU A 263 16.55 -13.48 29.64
CA LEU A 263 15.94 -12.39 30.38
C LEU A 263 14.79 -12.94 31.23
N LEU A 264 14.86 -12.74 32.54
CA LEU A 264 13.77 -13.07 33.46
C LEU A 264 12.78 -11.90 33.53
N LEU A 265 11.50 -12.17 33.31
CA LEU A 265 10.43 -11.18 33.35
C LEU A 265 9.28 -11.69 34.21
N THR A 266 8.85 -10.88 35.18
CA THR A 266 7.61 -11.13 35.94
C THR A 266 6.45 -10.43 35.24
N LEU A 267 5.37 -11.17 34.93
CA LEU A 267 4.22 -10.62 34.22
C LEU A 267 3.35 -9.72 35.11
N ALA A 268 2.81 -8.64 34.53
CA ALA A 268 1.82 -7.77 35.18
C ALA A 268 0.39 -8.21 34.85
N GLU A 269 -0.60 -7.54 35.45
CA GLU A 269 -2.01 -7.70 35.08
C GLU A 269 -2.29 -7.03 33.71
N ASP A 270 -3.02 -7.72 32.83
CA ASP A 270 -3.46 -7.13 31.56
C ASP A 270 -4.55 -6.07 31.81
N PRO A 271 -4.39 -4.82 31.34
CA PRO A 271 -5.37 -3.75 31.49
C PRO A 271 -6.75 -4.07 30.90
N ARG A 272 -6.81 -5.01 29.97
CA ARG A 272 -8.04 -5.45 29.28
C ARG A 272 -8.64 -6.67 29.96
N ASN A 273 -7.85 -7.43 30.72
CA ASN A 273 -8.27 -8.62 31.43
C ASN A 273 -7.31 -8.98 32.58
N SER A 274 -7.65 -8.59 33.80
CA SER A 274 -6.81 -8.79 34.99
C SER A 274 -6.46 -10.26 35.29
N SER A 275 -7.18 -11.25 34.71
CA SER A 275 -6.85 -12.67 34.88
C SER A 275 -5.68 -13.16 34.03
N LYS A 276 -5.16 -12.33 33.10
CA LYS A 276 -4.11 -12.68 32.15
C LYS A 276 -2.81 -11.95 32.44
N GLY A 277 -1.71 -12.67 32.27
CA GLY A 277 -0.37 -12.10 32.34
C GLY A 277 -0.10 -11.16 31.16
N PHE A 278 0.57 -10.05 31.45
CA PHE A 278 0.84 -8.99 30.49
C PHE A 278 2.28 -8.50 30.59
N MET A 279 3.01 -8.55 29.47
CA MET A 279 4.38 -8.04 29.40
C MET A 279 4.41 -6.51 29.31
N GLY A 280 3.44 -5.92 28.60
CA GLY A 280 3.41 -4.50 28.27
C GLY A 280 4.42 -4.08 27.20
N ALA A 281 4.34 -4.72 26.02
CA ALA A 281 5.09 -4.34 24.84
C ALA A 281 4.24 -4.54 23.58
N ARG A 282 4.59 -3.82 22.51
CA ARG A 282 4.08 -4.03 21.15
C ARG A 282 5.05 -4.89 20.37
N PHE A 283 4.50 -5.83 19.63
CA PHE A 283 5.25 -6.85 18.93
C PHE A 283 4.88 -6.87 17.45
N ASP A 284 5.83 -7.21 16.59
CA ASP A 284 5.62 -7.48 15.17
C ASP A 284 6.27 -8.82 14.81
N TYR A 285 5.91 -9.38 13.67
CA TYR A 285 6.58 -10.58 13.17
C TYR A 285 8.04 -10.26 12.84
N TYR A 286 8.93 -11.19 13.16
CA TYR A 286 10.31 -11.14 12.71
C TYR A 286 10.56 -12.26 11.71
N TYR A 287 11.01 -11.86 10.52
CA TYR A 287 11.37 -12.77 9.44
C TYR A 287 12.85 -12.63 9.12
N GLN A 288 13.53 -13.76 8.87
CA GLN A 288 14.89 -13.78 8.36
C GLN A 288 14.95 -14.30 6.94
N PRO A 289 15.90 -13.80 6.11
CA PRO A 289 16.22 -14.43 4.85
C PRO A 289 16.62 -15.89 5.06
N VAL A 290 16.08 -16.81 4.25
CA VAL A 290 16.31 -18.27 4.37
C VAL A 290 17.81 -18.61 4.47
N PHE A 291 18.63 -17.96 3.64
CA PHE A 291 20.09 -18.16 3.59
C PHE A 291 20.81 -17.76 4.89
N PHE A 292 20.22 -16.86 5.67
CA PHE A 292 20.79 -16.35 6.93
C PHE A 292 20.04 -16.83 8.18
N SER A 293 19.08 -17.74 8.05
CA SER A 293 18.23 -18.23 9.14
C SER A 293 18.98 -18.84 10.33
N LYS A 294 20.25 -19.26 10.14
CA LYS A 294 21.10 -19.83 11.20
C LYS A 294 22.23 -18.89 11.63
N ILE A 295 22.31 -17.68 11.10
CA ILE A 295 23.39 -16.74 11.39
C ILE A 295 22.89 -15.65 12.32
N PHE A 296 23.37 -15.70 13.56
CA PHE A 296 23.06 -14.72 14.60
C PHE A 296 24.11 -13.61 14.58
N ASN A 297 23.79 -12.52 13.88
CA ASN A 297 24.65 -11.34 13.76
C ASN A 297 23.79 -10.08 13.75
N GLY A 298 24.17 -9.04 14.50
CA GLY A 298 23.42 -7.79 14.59
C GLY A 298 23.24 -7.07 13.25
N PHE A 299 24.19 -7.19 12.32
CA PHE A 299 24.03 -6.70 10.95
C PHE A 299 22.91 -7.45 10.21
N ILE A 300 22.91 -8.79 10.27
CA ILE A 300 21.89 -9.62 9.61
C ILE A 300 20.52 -9.36 10.22
N GLN A 301 20.44 -9.22 11.55
CA GLN A 301 19.21 -8.87 12.25
C GLN A 301 18.64 -7.54 11.74
N ARG A 302 19.47 -6.49 11.70
CA ARG A 302 19.05 -5.18 11.16
C ARG A 302 18.63 -5.29 9.70
N PHE A 303 19.45 -5.91 8.86
CA PHE A 303 19.15 -6.12 7.44
C PHE A 303 17.81 -6.85 7.24
N ALA A 304 17.55 -7.91 8.01
CA ALA A 304 16.30 -8.67 7.95
C ALA A 304 15.07 -7.82 8.31
N ILE A 305 15.17 -6.99 9.36
CA ILE A 305 14.12 -6.02 9.75
C ILE A 305 13.83 -5.05 8.58
N GLU A 306 14.89 -4.54 7.96
CA GLU A 306 14.78 -3.58 6.85
C GLU A 306 14.14 -4.20 5.61
N VAL A 307 14.55 -5.42 5.24
CA VAL A 307 13.95 -6.19 4.14
C VAL A 307 12.47 -6.48 4.41
N TYR A 308 12.13 -6.90 5.63
CA TYR A 308 10.74 -7.15 6.02
C TYR A 308 9.88 -5.89 5.91
N LYS A 309 10.38 -4.71 6.34
CA LYS A 309 9.67 -3.43 6.16
C LYS A 309 9.39 -3.15 4.69
N ILE A 310 10.36 -3.36 3.80
CA ILE A 310 10.16 -3.19 2.34
C ILE A 310 9.04 -4.10 1.86
N PHE A 311 9.10 -5.40 2.14
CA PHE A 311 8.05 -6.35 1.75
C PHE A 311 6.68 -5.95 2.29
N LYS A 312 6.58 -5.59 3.57
CA LYS A 312 5.33 -5.16 4.22
C LYS A 312 4.71 -3.96 3.51
N TRP A 313 5.50 -2.94 3.18
CA TRP A 313 5.01 -1.74 2.49
C TRP A 313 4.60 -2.01 1.04
N VAL A 314 5.39 -2.79 0.29
CA VAL A 314 5.05 -3.17 -1.09
C VAL A 314 3.79 -4.03 -1.11
N TYR A 315 3.68 -5.01 -0.21
CA TYR A 315 2.51 -5.87 -0.05
C TYR A 315 1.26 -5.04 0.24
N LEU A 316 1.33 -4.13 1.22
CA LEU A 316 0.21 -3.26 1.59
C LEU A 316 -0.25 -2.40 0.40
N LEU A 317 0.67 -1.66 -0.24
CA LEU A 317 0.29 -0.75 -1.33
C LEU A 317 -0.18 -1.50 -2.57
N THR A 318 0.39 -2.64 -2.93
CA THR A 318 -0.03 -3.39 -4.14
C THR A 318 -1.48 -3.87 -4.04
N VAL A 319 -1.90 -4.45 -2.90
CA VAL A 319 -3.30 -4.88 -2.69
C VAL A 319 -4.22 -3.68 -2.60
N SER A 320 -3.87 -2.69 -1.78
CA SER A 320 -4.73 -1.52 -1.55
C SER A 320 -4.96 -0.74 -2.84
N VAL A 321 -3.91 -0.45 -3.61
CA VAL A 321 -4.06 0.30 -4.87
C VAL A 321 -4.80 -0.54 -5.93
N ALA A 322 -4.59 -1.86 -5.99
CA ALA A 322 -5.33 -2.73 -6.92
C ALA A 322 -6.86 -2.65 -6.70
N VAL A 323 -7.31 -2.75 -5.44
CA VAL A 323 -8.73 -2.70 -5.06
C VAL A 323 -9.28 -1.28 -5.14
N MET A 324 -8.57 -0.30 -4.56
CA MET A 324 -9.03 1.10 -4.50
C MET A 324 -9.21 1.69 -5.90
N ASN A 325 -8.28 1.41 -6.84
CA ASN A 325 -8.41 1.90 -8.22
C ASN A 325 -9.60 1.28 -8.97
N MET A 326 -10.14 0.15 -8.51
CA MET A 326 -11.34 -0.47 -9.09
C MET A 326 -12.64 0.02 -8.45
N LEU A 327 -12.60 0.89 -7.43
CA LEU A 327 -13.83 1.48 -6.90
C LEU A 327 -14.54 2.32 -7.98
N PRO A 328 -15.89 2.34 -8.02
CA PRO A 328 -16.68 3.16 -8.95
C PRO A 328 -16.65 4.67 -8.67
N ILE A 329 -15.45 5.23 -8.50
CA ILE A 329 -15.22 6.63 -8.13
C ILE A 329 -14.32 7.24 -9.21
N TYR A 330 -14.78 8.29 -9.91
CA TYR A 330 -13.89 9.06 -10.78
C TYR A 330 -12.91 9.89 -9.91
N PRO A 331 -11.59 9.94 -10.22
CA PRO A 331 -10.94 9.56 -11.48
C PRO A 331 -10.38 8.14 -11.55
N PHE A 332 -10.66 7.26 -10.58
CA PHE A 332 -10.15 5.88 -10.58
C PHE A 332 -10.62 5.08 -11.79
N ASP A 333 -9.86 4.06 -12.15
CA ASP A 333 -10.10 3.21 -13.31
C ASP A 333 -11.47 2.52 -13.26
N GLY A 334 -11.91 2.06 -12.08
CA GLY A 334 -13.24 1.50 -11.87
C GLY A 334 -14.36 2.50 -12.18
N GLY A 335 -14.18 3.77 -11.81
CA GLY A 335 -15.09 4.86 -12.19
C GLY A 335 -15.13 5.08 -13.70
N ARG A 336 -13.96 5.03 -14.37
CA ARG A 336 -13.87 5.15 -15.84
C ARG A 336 -14.55 3.99 -16.57
N ILE A 337 -14.46 2.77 -16.04
CA ILE A 337 -15.19 1.60 -16.54
C ILE A 337 -16.70 1.85 -16.49
N ILE A 338 -17.23 2.27 -15.33
CA ILE A 338 -18.65 2.57 -15.19
C ILE A 338 -19.08 3.69 -16.14
N TYR A 339 -18.27 4.74 -16.28
CA TYR A 339 -18.56 5.85 -17.19
C TYR A 339 -18.66 5.38 -18.64
N ALA A 340 -17.71 4.53 -19.09
CA ALA A 340 -17.73 3.97 -20.44
C ALA A 340 -18.96 3.07 -20.69
N ILE A 341 -19.42 2.33 -19.67
CA ILE A 341 -20.64 1.53 -19.74
C ILE A 341 -21.87 2.43 -19.87
N LEU A 342 -22.00 3.45 -19.00
CA LEU A 342 -23.13 4.39 -19.02
C LEU A 342 -23.24 5.12 -20.36
N GLU A 343 -22.13 5.59 -20.92
CA GLU A 343 -22.07 6.23 -22.25
C GLU A 343 -22.52 5.29 -23.38
N LYS A 344 -22.29 3.97 -23.24
CA LYS A 344 -22.73 3.00 -24.23
C LYS A 344 -24.19 2.60 -24.06
N SER A 345 -24.68 2.58 -22.81
CA SER A 345 -26.02 2.11 -22.45
C SER A 345 -27.12 3.16 -22.65
N PHE A 346 -26.79 4.44 -22.57
CA PHE A 346 -27.76 5.54 -22.68
C PHE A 346 -27.41 6.48 -23.85
N LYS A 347 -28.41 7.20 -24.36
CA LYS A 347 -28.24 8.22 -25.42
C LYS A 347 -28.40 9.65 -24.92
N ASP A 348 -29.14 9.85 -23.84
CA ASP A 348 -29.40 11.15 -23.24
C ASP A 348 -28.17 11.60 -22.43
N GLU A 349 -27.49 12.64 -22.91
CA GLU A 349 -26.28 13.19 -22.29
C GLU A 349 -26.54 13.73 -20.88
N ASN A 350 -27.70 14.36 -20.64
CA ASN A 350 -28.05 14.87 -19.31
C ASN A 350 -28.22 13.71 -18.34
N LYS A 351 -28.94 12.66 -18.75
CA LYS A 351 -29.10 11.44 -17.94
C LYS A 351 -27.76 10.76 -17.66
N ILE A 352 -26.88 10.65 -18.65
CA ILE A 352 -25.54 10.06 -18.48
C ILE A 352 -24.75 10.86 -17.45
N ASN A 353 -24.71 12.18 -17.55
CA ASN A 353 -23.97 13.04 -16.64
C ASN A 353 -24.50 12.95 -15.20
N ILE A 354 -25.83 12.94 -15.02
CA ILE A 354 -26.46 12.76 -13.71
C ILE A 354 -26.08 11.40 -13.10
N LEU A 355 -26.13 10.31 -13.89
CA LEU A 355 -25.78 8.98 -13.40
C LEU A 355 -24.30 8.87 -13.03
N LYS A 356 -23.40 9.40 -13.87
CA LYS A 356 -21.94 9.46 -13.60
C LYS A 356 -21.63 10.14 -12.27
N ILE A 357 -22.21 11.33 -12.06
CA ILE A 357 -22.02 12.10 -10.82
C ILE A 357 -22.64 11.37 -9.63
N SER A 358 -23.86 10.85 -9.77
CA SER A 358 -24.56 10.14 -8.69
C SER A 358 -23.78 8.92 -8.20
N VAL A 359 -23.26 8.11 -9.13
CA VAL A 359 -22.44 6.93 -8.80
C VAL A 359 -21.17 7.36 -8.06
N THR A 360 -20.39 8.28 -8.63
CA THR A 360 -19.14 8.76 -8.01
C THR A 360 -19.42 9.34 -6.61
N LEU A 361 -20.46 10.16 -6.47
CA LEU A 361 -20.83 10.78 -5.19
C LEU A 361 -21.23 9.73 -4.15
N TYR A 362 -22.05 8.75 -4.51
CA TYR A 362 -22.46 7.68 -3.61
C TYR A 362 -21.26 6.92 -3.04
N PHE A 363 -20.38 6.40 -3.90
CA PHE A 363 -19.23 5.61 -3.45
C PHE A 363 -18.21 6.46 -2.70
N THR A 364 -18.06 7.74 -3.07
CA THR A 364 -17.24 8.70 -2.32
C THR A 364 -17.80 8.89 -0.91
N ILE A 365 -19.11 9.15 -0.76
CA ILE A 365 -19.74 9.31 0.56
C ILE A 365 -19.55 8.06 1.42
N VAL A 366 -19.76 6.86 0.88
CA VAL A 366 -19.58 5.60 1.61
C VAL A 366 -18.12 5.44 2.07
N LEU A 367 -17.15 5.72 1.21
CA LEU A 367 -15.73 5.65 1.55
C LEU A 367 -15.34 6.68 2.63
N PHE A 368 -15.76 7.93 2.48
CA PHE A 368 -15.48 8.97 3.47
C PHE A 368 -16.19 8.71 4.80
N ALA A 369 -17.39 8.12 4.79
CA ALA A 369 -18.07 7.69 6.00
C ALA A 369 -17.27 6.61 6.75
N ASN A 370 -16.71 5.63 6.04
CA ASN A 370 -15.78 4.66 6.64
C ASN A 370 -14.61 5.38 7.32
N ILE A 371 -13.96 6.32 6.62
CA ILE A 371 -12.78 7.03 7.12
C ILE A 371 -13.12 7.88 8.35
N ILE A 372 -14.15 8.71 8.27
CA ILE A 372 -14.53 9.66 9.33
C ILE A 372 -14.96 8.90 10.59
N LEU A 373 -15.79 7.86 10.44
CA LEU A 373 -16.23 7.06 11.58
C LEU A 373 -15.07 6.29 12.20
N SER A 374 -14.13 5.81 11.39
CA SER A 374 -12.93 5.12 11.88
C SER A 374 -12.07 6.04 12.73
N ILE A 375 -11.75 7.23 12.23
CA ILE A 375 -10.98 8.23 12.97
C ILE A 375 -11.71 8.64 14.25
N ARG A 376 -13.05 8.75 14.22
CA ARG A 376 -13.84 9.10 15.40
C ARG A 376 -13.82 8.02 16.49
N ILE A 377 -13.82 6.75 16.11
CA ILE A 377 -13.93 5.62 17.05
C ILE A 377 -12.56 5.21 17.59
N TRP A 378 -11.55 5.08 16.71
CA TRP A 378 -10.24 4.55 17.07
C TRP A 378 -9.13 5.60 17.12
N GLY A 379 -9.39 6.82 16.64
CA GLY A 379 -8.35 7.83 16.43
C GLY A 379 -7.57 7.62 15.14
N LEU A 380 -6.70 8.58 14.80
CA LEU A 380 -5.74 8.44 13.70
C LEU A 380 -4.56 7.56 14.14
N GLY A 381 -4.13 6.64 13.27
CA GLY A 381 -2.97 5.77 13.52
C GLY A 381 -3.27 4.56 14.38
N SER A 382 -4.54 4.17 14.52
CA SER A 382 -4.99 3.02 15.32
C SER A 382 -4.54 1.64 14.81
N TRP A 383 -3.84 1.60 13.69
CA TRP A 383 -3.52 0.43 12.88
C TRP A 383 -2.05 0.31 12.59
N LEU A 384 -1.31 1.37 12.91
CA LEU A 384 0.11 1.23 13.00
C LEU A 384 0.37 0.21 14.11
N PRO A 385 1.12 -0.86 13.80
CA PRO A 385 1.44 -1.91 14.77
C PRO A 385 2.07 -1.35 16.05
#